data_AF-A0A9W8MA21-F1
#
_entry.id   AF-A0A9W8MA21-F1
#
_cell.length_a   1.000
_cell.length_b   1.000
_cell.length_c   1.000
_cell.angle_alpha   90.00
_cell.angle_beta   90.00
_cell.angle_gamma   90.00
#
_symmetry.space_group_name_H-M   'P 1'
#
loop_
_entity.id
_entity.type
_entity.pdbx_description
1 polymer ?
#
loop_
_entity_poly.entity_id
_entity_poly.type
_entity_poly.pdbx_seq_one_letter_code
_entity_poly.pdbx_strand_id
1 'polypeptide(L)'
;MEFEQQTWELYQLQGTLDHTRLLEECQVRAQRGDHEAKRRLEVLNIFHATRHENRADRWELPPDHPKWQKLEEVTPDPQVQATWGPRLWALLIGNDRYPQSPLRGAVNDSMAWKVYLIDFLGVPEDHITHIENAKRETMVTALYNLRDNDKIKEGDHILFAYAGHGSRYDAQVYSFEDDIGHRAGSIEALCPVDRGLPRRRGTPDISDREVLLILSEIHDQTKADITVVLDCCHSGGGTRELNVDSHSRTLAPLIDPEVIKRMFVEADEHPRRRPSTISVRSQAWASATVDIYRPVLLAACQDTELAWEEKQSGLFTSAVLRILRSEMGKGLTCSGLIEAVGPLRRSQKPRFDGADTIPFQPRNTVIDGARSNTSSSSIPSC
;
A
#
# COMPACT_ATOMS: atom_id res chain seq x y z
N MET A 1 -31.12 -14.86 -10.99
CA MET A 1 -32.13 -14.10 -10.22
C MET A 1 -33.24 -14.99 -9.71
N GLU A 2 -33.95 -15.75 -10.56
CA GLU A 2 -35.10 -16.59 -10.12
C GLU A 2 -34.74 -17.64 -9.03
N PHE A 3 -33.62 -18.35 -9.18
CA PHE A 3 -33.16 -19.35 -8.20
C PHE A 3 -32.83 -18.77 -6.81
N GLU A 4 -32.27 -17.57 -6.77
CA GLU A 4 -31.87 -16.91 -5.52
C GLU A 4 -33.07 -16.30 -4.80
N GLN A 5 -34.02 -15.74 -5.56
CA GLN A 5 -35.30 -15.28 -5.02
C GLN A 5 -36.07 -16.44 -4.38
N GLN A 6 -36.14 -17.58 -5.07
CA GLN A 6 -36.76 -18.79 -4.52
C GLN A 6 -36.05 -19.28 -3.24
N THR A 7 -34.72 -19.22 -3.21
CA THR A 7 -33.94 -19.63 -2.01
C THR A 7 -34.13 -18.65 -0.85
N TRP A 8 -34.22 -17.35 -1.14
CA TRP A 8 -34.47 -16.29 -0.17
C TRP A 8 -35.85 -16.41 0.49
N GLU A 9 -36.88 -16.66 -0.31
CA GLU A 9 -38.24 -16.91 0.16
C GLU A 9 -38.33 -18.21 0.96
N LEU A 10 -37.66 -19.28 0.49
CA LEU A 10 -37.57 -20.55 1.21
C LEU A 10 -36.94 -20.38 2.59
N TYR A 11 -35.91 -19.54 2.71
CA TYR A 11 -35.24 -19.25 3.99
C TYR A 11 -35.99 -18.22 4.84
N GLN A 12 -37.09 -17.68 4.33
CA GLN A 12 -37.94 -16.67 4.98
C GLN A 12 -37.15 -15.43 5.40
N LEU A 13 -36.14 -15.06 4.60
CA LEU A 13 -35.31 -13.89 4.86
C LEU A 13 -36.11 -12.61 4.61
N GLN A 14 -36.06 -11.70 5.57
CA GLN A 14 -36.80 -10.44 5.51
C GLN A 14 -36.04 -9.39 4.69
N GLY A 15 -36.78 -8.63 3.87
CA GLY A 15 -36.28 -7.54 3.04
C GLY A 15 -36.11 -7.92 1.56
N THR A 16 -35.52 -7.00 0.80
CA THR A 16 -35.11 -7.24 -0.60
C THR A 16 -34.00 -8.28 -0.66
N LEU A 17 -34.02 -9.13 -1.68
CA LEU A 17 -33.02 -10.17 -1.93
C LEU A 17 -31.59 -9.61 -1.85
N ASP A 18 -30.84 -10.06 -0.84
CA ASP A 18 -29.42 -9.78 -0.66
C ASP A 18 -28.62 -11.05 -0.93
N HIS A 19 -27.85 -11.04 -2.02
CA HIS A 19 -27.11 -12.20 -2.51
C HIS A 19 -26.00 -12.66 -1.54
N THR A 20 -25.39 -11.75 -0.80
CA THR A 20 -24.31 -12.07 0.14
C THR A 20 -24.90 -12.68 1.40
N ARG A 21 -25.95 -12.05 1.94
CA ARG A 21 -26.68 -12.56 3.11
C ARG A 21 -27.33 -13.92 2.83
N LEU A 22 -27.83 -14.12 1.61
CA LEU A 22 -28.37 -15.41 1.17
C LEU A 22 -27.30 -16.51 1.20
N LEU A 23 -26.10 -16.21 0.70
CA LEU A 23 -24.98 -17.15 0.66
C LEU A 23 -24.52 -17.53 2.07
N GLU A 24 -24.36 -16.54 2.96
CA GLU A 24 -23.96 -16.75 4.36
C GLU A 24 -24.99 -17.60 5.12
N GLU A 25 -26.28 -17.29 4.99
CA GLU A 25 -27.34 -18.07 5.62
C GLU A 25 -27.36 -19.52 5.09
N CYS A 26 -27.13 -19.70 3.78
CA CYS A 26 -27.03 -21.02 3.16
C CYS A 26 -25.83 -21.82 3.71
N GLN A 27 -24.68 -21.17 3.89
CA GLN A 27 -23.48 -21.77 4.48
C GLN A 27 -23.71 -22.21 5.93
N VAL A 28 -24.33 -21.36 6.75
CA VAL A 28 -24.65 -21.67 8.15
C VAL A 28 -25.58 -22.90 8.24
N ARG A 29 -26.60 -22.97 7.39
CA ARG A 29 -27.52 -24.11 7.33
C ARG A 29 -26.83 -25.39 6.85
N ALA A 30 -26.00 -25.29 5.83
CA ALA A 30 -25.21 -26.41 5.33
C ALA A 30 -24.24 -26.98 6.39
N GLN A 31 -23.61 -26.11 7.18
CA GLN A 31 -22.73 -26.48 8.30
C GLN A 31 -23.50 -27.18 9.44
N ARG A 32 -24.77 -26.83 9.65
CA ARG A 32 -25.66 -27.48 10.61
C ARG A 32 -26.23 -28.83 10.12
N GLY A 33 -25.81 -29.29 8.94
CA GLY A 33 -26.18 -30.59 8.39
C GLY A 33 -27.37 -30.57 7.42
N ASP A 34 -27.87 -29.41 7.02
CA ASP A 34 -28.95 -29.32 6.03
C ASP A 34 -28.44 -29.72 4.63
N HIS A 35 -28.93 -30.85 4.13
CA HIS A 35 -28.55 -31.40 2.82
C HIS A 35 -29.08 -30.59 1.64
N GLU A 36 -30.22 -29.92 1.78
CA GLU A 36 -30.77 -29.06 0.74
C GLU A 36 -29.98 -27.75 0.66
N ALA A 37 -29.58 -27.20 1.81
CA ALA A 37 -28.66 -26.06 1.85
C ALA A 37 -27.31 -26.36 1.20
N LYS A 38 -26.74 -27.56 1.40
CA LYS A 38 -25.49 -27.98 0.73
C LYS A 38 -25.59 -27.94 -0.80
N ARG A 39 -26.68 -28.49 -1.37
CA ARG A 39 -26.89 -28.47 -2.82
C ARG A 39 -27.08 -27.06 -3.38
N ARG A 40 -27.83 -26.23 -2.65
CA ARG A 40 -28.06 -24.83 -3.06
C ARG A 40 -26.79 -24.00 -2.96
N LEU A 41 -25.95 -24.27 -1.96
CA LEU A 41 -24.67 -23.59 -1.77
C LEU A 41 -23.73 -23.77 -2.97
N GLU A 42 -23.70 -24.95 -3.60
CA GLU A 42 -22.89 -25.19 -4.81
C GLU A 42 -23.30 -24.25 -5.96
N VAL A 43 -24.60 -24.09 -6.19
CA VAL A 43 -25.13 -23.21 -7.24
C VAL A 43 -24.95 -21.73 -6.87
N LEU A 44 -25.17 -21.36 -5.61
CA LEU A 44 -24.95 -20.00 -5.12
C LEU A 44 -23.47 -19.60 -5.20
N ASN A 45 -22.53 -20.52 -4.98
CA ASN A 45 -21.10 -20.28 -5.16
C ASN A 45 -20.74 -20.00 -6.62
N ILE A 46 -21.37 -20.69 -7.59
CA ILE A 46 -21.19 -20.41 -9.02
C ILE A 46 -21.70 -18.99 -9.33
N PHE A 47 -22.91 -18.63 -8.88
CA PHE A 47 -23.43 -17.28 -9.11
C PHE A 47 -22.61 -16.20 -8.41
N HIS A 48 -22.05 -16.47 -7.23
CA HIS A 48 -21.14 -15.57 -6.53
C HIS A 48 -19.82 -15.40 -7.33
N ALA A 49 -19.23 -16.49 -7.83
CA ALA A 49 -18.04 -16.46 -8.66
C ALA A 49 -18.28 -15.72 -9.99
N THR A 50 -19.39 -16.00 -10.68
CA THR A 50 -19.78 -15.34 -11.94
C THR A 50 -20.11 -13.86 -11.75
N ARG A 51 -20.60 -13.43 -10.58
CA ARG A 51 -20.74 -12.00 -10.26
C ARG A 51 -19.41 -11.32 -9.95
N HIS A 52 -18.44 -12.08 -9.46
CA HIS A 52 -17.08 -11.61 -9.29
C HIS A 52 -16.37 -11.46 -10.64
N GLU A 53 -16.58 -12.41 -11.56
CA GLU A 53 -16.03 -12.39 -12.92
C GLU A 53 -16.71 -11.34 -13.82
N ASN A 54 -18.03 -11.14 -13.69
CA ASN A 54 -18.77 -10.08 -14.41
C ASN A 54 -18.79 -8.72 -13.71
N ARG A 55 -17.97 -8.53 -12.66
CA ARG A 55 -17.64 -7.22 -12.07
C ARG A 55 -16.25 -6.73 -12.47
N ALA A 56 -15.60 -7.41 -13.42
CA ALA A 56 -14.34 -6.98 -14.03
C ALA A 56 -14.42 -5.61 -14.73
N ASP A 57 -15.62 -5.08 -14.99
CA ASP A 57 -15.85 -3.73 -15.50
C ASP A 57 -16.59 -2.85 -14.48
N ARG A 58 -15.88 -2.33 -13.48
CA ARG A 58 -16.11 -1.01 -12.84
C ARG A 58 -15.11 -0.77 -11.71
N TRP A 59 -14.06 -0.03 -12.03
CA TRP A 59 -13.23 0.69 -11.06
C TRP A 59 -14.05 1.86 -10.47
N GLU A 60 -15.00 1.59 -9.57
CA GLU A 60 -15.65 2.62 -8.77
C GLU A 60 -15.27 2.46 -7.29
N LEU A 61 -14.40 3.37 -6.85
CA LEU A 61 -14.00 3.59 -5.46
C LEU A 61 -15.24 3.75 -4.55
N PRO A 62 -15.22 3.33 -3.26
CA PRO A 62 -16.36 3.48 -2.37
C PRO A 62 -16.87 4.94 -2.30
N PRO A 63 -18.14 5.22 -2.63
CA PRO A 63 -18.68 6.57 -2.63
C PRO A 63 -19.72 6.75 -1.53
N ASP A 64 -19.36 7.34 -0.40
CA ASP A 64 -20.36 7.76 0.58
C ASP A 64 -19.92 8.84 1.59
N HIS A 65 -18.71 9.42 1.49
CA HIS A 65 -18.42 10.64 2.24
C HIS A 65 -18.83 11.89 1.43
N PRO A 66 -19.61 12.84 1.99
CA PRO A 66 -20.09 14.04 1.28
C PRO A 66 -18.96 14.89 0.66
N LYS A 67 -17.79 14.93 1.31
CA LYS A 67 -16.57 15.61 0.81
C LYS A 67 -16.16 15.15 -0.59
N TRP A 68 -16.42 13.89 -0.93
CA TRP A 68 -15.94 13.26 -2.15
C TRP A 68 -16.93 13.36 -3.31
N GLN A 69 -18.23 13.48 -3.02
CA GLN A 69 -19.32 13.45 -4.01
C GLN A 69 -19.26 14.57 -5.06
N LYS A 70 -18.45 15.61 -4.85
CA LYS A 70 -18.33 16.78 -5.73
C LYS A 70 -16.93 16.97 -6.33
N LEU A 71 -16.05 15.98 -6.24
CA LEU A 71 -14.76 16.05 -6.91
C LEU A 71 -14.94 15.72 -8.39
N GLU A 72 -14.98 16.75 -9.23
CA GLU A 72 -14.92 16.59 -10.67
C GLU A 72 -13.54 16.02 -11.06
N GLU A 73 -13.57 14.95 -11.84
CA GLU A 73 -12.36 14.34 -12.40
C GLU A 73 -11.84 15.23 -13.52
N VAL A 74 -10.53 15.48 -13.49
CA VAL A 74 -9.88 16.36 -14.45
C VAL A 74 -9.32 15.53 -15.59
N THR A 75 -9.27 16.13 -16.77
CA THR A 75 -8.58 15.50 -17.90
C THR A 75 -7.07 15.46 -17.61
N PRO A 76 -6.39 14.34 -17.91
CA PRO A 76 -4.93 14.25 -17.83
C PRO A 76 -4.24 15.41 -18.56
N ASP A 77 -3.18 15.96 -17.95
CA ASP A 77 -2.41 17.05 -18.56
C ASP A 77 -1.45 16.49 -19.62
N PRO A 78 -1.61 16.82 -20.92
CA PRO A 78 -0.75 16.30 -21.98
C PRO A 78 0.72 16.67 -21.79
N GLN A 79 1.03 17.79 -21.14
CA GLN A 79 2.40 18.19 -20.85
C GLN A 79 3.02 17.28 -19.78
N VAL A 80 2.27 16.93 -18.74
CA VAL A 80 2.71 15.97 -17.72
C VAL A 80 2.93 14.61 -18.37
N GLN A 81 1.98 14.14 -19.19
CA GLN A 81 2.11 12.87 -19.90
C GLN A 81 3.33 12.81 -20.82
N ALA A 82 3.66 13.90 -21.51
CA ALA A 82 4.78 13.94 -22.45
C ALA A 82 6.16 14.16 -21.80
N THR A 83 6.23 14.87 -20.66
CA THR A 83 7.50 15.30 -20.05
C THR A 83 7.83 14.54 -18.77
N TRP A 84 6.82 14.21 -17.99
CA TRP A 84 6.97 13.63 -16.67
C TRP A 84 6.78 12.12 -16.65
N GLY A 85 5.71 11.61 -17.26
CA GLY A 85 5.42 10.18 -17.34
C GLY A 85 6.64 9.32 -17.73
N PRO A 86 7.35 9.66 -18.82
CA PRO A 86 8.54 8.94 -19.27
C PRO A 86 9.73 8.96 -18.30
N ARG A 87 9.69 9.73 -17.23
CA ARG A 87 10.76 9.82 -16.21
C ARG A 87 10.40 9.13 -14.90
N LEU A 88 9.19 8.59 -14.79
CA LEU A 88 8.72 7.87 -13.61
C LEU A 88 8.87 6.37 -13.84
N TRP A 89 9.42 5.68 -12.84
CA TRP A 89 9.55 4.24 -12.74
C TRP A 89 8.75 3.76 -11.54
N ALA A 90 8.13 2.60 -11.63
CA ALA A 90 7.27 2.11 -10.55
C ALA A 90 7.45 0.62 -10.24
N LEU A 91 7.44 0.31 -8.95
CA LEU A 91 7.21 -1.03 -8.42
C LEU A 91 5.89 -1.03 -7.66
N LEU A 92 4.91 -1.77 -8.16
CA LEU A 92 3.57 -1.87 -7.62
C LEU A 92 3.33 -3.29 -7.12
N ILE A 93 3.06 -3.46 -5.83
CA ILE A 93 2.85 -4.78 -5.24
C ILE A 93 1.52 -4.81 -4.50
N GLY A 94 0.66 -5.76 -4.87
CA GLY A 94 -0.62 -6.01 -4.21
C GLY A 94 -0.71 -7.46 -3.75
N ASN A 95 -0.84 -7.67 -2.43
CA ASN A 95 -0.89 -9.01 -1.84
C ASN A 95 -2.27 -9.27 -1.21
N ASP A 96 -3.05 -10.17 -1.81
CA ASP A 96 -4.36 -10.59 -1.30
C ASP A 96 -4.35 -12.04 -0.76
N ARG A 97 -3.65 -12.93 -1.46
CA ARG A 97 -3.71 -14.39 -1.28
C ARG A 97 -2.81 -14.89 -0.16
N TYR A 98 -2.95 -14.29 1.03
CA TYR A 98 -2.36 -14.82 2.24
C TYR A 98 -3.03 -16.15 2.62
N PRO A 99 -2.26 -17.19 2.98
CA PRO A 99 -2.83 -18.47 3.43
C PRO A 99 -3.74 -18.32 4.65
N GLN A 100 -3.43 -17.35 5.50
CA GLN A 100 -4.20 -16.97 6.68
C GLN A 100 -4.61 -15.51 6.52
N SER A 101 -5.90 -15.22 6.74
CA SER A 101 -6.50 -13.89 6.57
C SER A 101 -6.29 -13.30 5.16
N PRO A 102 -6.90 -13.88 4.11
CA PRO A 102 -6.81 -13.31 2.78
C PRO A 102 -7.48 -11.92 2.72
N LEU A 103 -6.84 -10.99 2.01
CA LEU A 103 -7.41 -9.70 1.66
C LEU A 103 -8.11 -9.80 0.29
N ARG A 104 -8.86 -8.76 -0.08
CA ARG A 104 -9.60 -8.72 -1.35
C ARG A 104 -9.38 -7.44 -2.16
N GLY A 105 -8.68 -6.46 -1.61
CA GLY A 105 -8.49 -5.15 -2.23
C GLY A 105 -7.06 -4.76 -2.51
N ALA A 106 -6.06 -5.51 -2.06
CA ALA A 106 -4.66 -5.11 -2.23
C ALA A 106 -4.20 -5.25 -3.69
N VAL A 107 -4.60 -6.31 -4.39
CA VAL A 107 -4.33 -6.44 -5.83
C VAL A 107 -5.02 -5.32 -6.60
N ASN A 108 -6.29 -5.05 -6.28
CA ASN A 108 -7.06 -3.97 -6.89
C ASN A 108 -6.39 -2.60 -6.69
N ASP A 109 -5.87 -2.31 -5.49
CA ASP A 109 -5.14 -1.08 -5.21
C ASP A 109 -3.86 -0.94 -6.04
N SER A 110 -3.07 -2.02 -6.15
CA SER A 110 -1.86 -2.01 -6.98
C SER A 110 -2.18 -1.80 -8.46
N MET A 111 -3.29 -2.37 -8.96
CA MET A 111 -3.78 -2.15 -10.31
C MET A 111 -4.29 -0.73 -10.51
N ALA A 112 -4.93 -0.14 -9.50
CA ALA A 112 -5.36 1.25 -9.51
C ALA A 112 -4.21 2.22 -9.74
N TRP A 113 -3.11 2.00 -9.02
CA TRP A 113 -1.88 2.76 -9.20
C TRP A 113 -1.37 2.57 -10.63
N LYS A 114 -1.33 1.34 -11.15
CA LYS A 114 -0.89 1.08 -12.54
C LYS A 114 -1.71 1.89 -13.55
N VAL A 115 -3.04 1.84 -13.45
CA VAL A 115 -3.97 2.58 -14.32
C VAL A 115 -3.74 4.09 -14.20
N TYR A 116 -3.63 4.62 -12.98
CA TYR A 116 -3.35 6.04 -12.77
C TYR A 116 -2.01 6.46 -13.39
N LEU A 117 -0.95 5.68 -13.21
CA LEU A 117 0.36 5.98 -13.77
C LEU A 117 0.34 6.01 -15.30
N ILE A 118 -0.28 5.03 -15.94
CA ILE A 118 -0.34 4.95 -17.41
C ILE A 118 -1.29 6.03 -17.97
N ASP A 119 -2.54 6.00 -17.55
CA ASP A 119 -3.60 6.77 -18.20
C ASP A 119 -3.56 8.25 -17.80
N PHE A 120 -3.17 8.56 -16.56
CA PHE A 120 -3.19 9.91 -16.03
C PHE A 120 -1.82 10.59 -16.10
N LEU A 121 -0.74 9.87 -15.79
CA LEU A 121 0.62 10.43 -15.80
C LEU A 121 1.42 10.12 -17.08
N GLY A 122 0.94 9.25 -17.97
CA GLY A 122 1.63 8.91 -19.22
C GLY A 122 2.91 8.09 -19.01
N VAL A 123 2.98 7.31 -17.92
CA VAL A 123 4.13 6.44 -17.63
C VAL A 123 4.18 5.29 -18.63
N PRO A 124 5.32 5.04 -19.31
CA PRO A 124 5.48 3.89 -20.18
C PRO A 124 5.27 2.57 -19.42
N GLU A 125 4.59 1.61 -20.04
CA GLU A 125 4.30 0.34 -19.36
C GLU A 125 5.58 -0.44 -19.00
N ASP A 126 6.65 -0.31 -19.80
CA ASP A 126 7.95 -0.93 -19.52
C ASP A 126 8.73 -0.25 -18.38
N HIS A 127 8.22 0.87 -17.85
CA HIS A 127 8.72 1.51 -16.63
C HIS A 127 8.01 1.01 -15.37
N ILE A 128 6.97 0.18 -15.50
CA ILE A 128 6.14 -0.30 -14.39
C ILE A 128 6.33 -1.80 -14.19
N THR A 129 6.87 -2.19 -13.04
CA THR A 129 6.83 -3.57 -12.56
C THR A 129 5.63 -3.72 -11.63
N HIS A 130 4.61 -4.47 -12.06
CA HIS A 130 3.43 -4.80 -11.26
C HIS A 130 3.43 -6.27 -10.86
N ILE A 131 3.30 -6.55 -9.56
CA ILE A 131 3.39 -7.90 -9.01
C ILE A 131 2.22 -8.15 -8.07
N GLU A 132 1.48 -9.21 -8.36
CA GLU A 132 0.37 -9.66 -7.53
C GLU A 132 0.81 -10.85 -6.66
N ASN A 133 0.44 -10.83 -5.39
CA ASN A 133 0.65 -11.93 -4.45
C ASN A 133 2.12 -12.36 -4.40
N ALA A 134 2.98 -11.37 -4.18
CA ALA A 134 4.42 -11.50 -4.22
C ALA A 134 4.95 -12.29 -3.01
N LYS A 135 5.83 -13.25 -3.31
CA LYS A 135 6.66 -13.94 -2.32
C LYS A 135 7.80 -13.04 -1.87
N ARG A 136 8.39 -13.32 -0.70
CA ARG A 136 9.51 -12.54 -0.14
C ARG A 136 10.63 -12.31 -1.15
N GLU A 137 11.10 -13.41 -1.75
CA GLU A 137 12.19 -13.41 -2.74
C GLU A 137 11.84 -12.53 -3.95
N THR A 138 10.60 -12.57 -4.42
CA THR A 138 10.12 -11.76 -5.55
C THR A 138 10.11 -10.27 -5.20
N MET A 139 9.62 -9.91 -4.01
CA MET A 139 9.59 -8.52 -3.54
C MET A 139 11.00 -7.93 -3.42
N VAL A 140 11.91 -8.63 -2.73
CA VAL A 140 13.30 -8.19 -2.53
C VAL A 140 14.04 -8.11 -3.86
N THR A 141 13.86 -9.10 -4.75
CA THR A 141 14.46 -9.08 -6.09
C THR A 141 13.96 -7.90 -6.91
N ALA A 142 12.67 -7.58 -6.86
CA ALA A 142 12.09 -6.47 -7.59
C ALA A 142 12.63 -5.11 -7.11
N LEU A 143 12.80 -4.93 -5.79
CA LEU A 143 13.44 -3.73 -5.23
C LEU A 143 14.88 -3.58 -5.74
N TYR A 144 15.69 -4.64 -5.66
CA TYR A 144 17.05 -4.55 -6.21
C TYR A 144 17.09 -4.41 -7.73
N ASN A 145 16.06 -4.87 -8.46
CA ASN A 145 15.98 -4.65 -9.91
C ASN A 145 15.82 -3.17 -10.24
N LEU A 146 15.13 -2.37 -9.41
CA LEU A 146 15.14 -0.91 -9.56
C LEU A 146 16.54 -0.34 -9.41
N ARG A 147 17.30 -0.79 -8.41
CA ARG A 147 18.68 -0.33 -8.19
C ARG A 147 19.58 -0.65 -9.38
N ASP A 148 19.46 -1.87 -9.91
CA ASP A 148 20.33 -2.40 -10.97
C ASP A 148 19.83 -2.05 -12.38
N ASN A 149 18.73 -1.31 -12.50
CA ASN A 149 18.19 -0.86 -13.77
C ASN A 149 18.99 0.34 -14.29
N ASP A 150 19.85 0.09 -15.27
CA ASP A 150 20.70 1.08 -15.90
C ASP A 150 19.93 2.13 -16.71
N LYS A 151 18.63 1.91 -17.01
CA LYS A 151 17.78 2.88 -17.68
C LYS A 151 17.31 4.01 -16.74
N ILE A 152 17.31 3.80 -15.42
CA ILE A 152 16.93 4.84 -14.46
C ILE A 152 18.10 5.83 -14.34
N LYS A 153 17.85 7.11 -14.63
CA LYS A 153 18.86 8.16 -14.63
C LYS A 153 18.66 9.16 -13.50
N GLU A 154 19.69 9.96 -13.26
CA GLU A 154 19.61 11.08 -12.32
C GLU A 154 18.46 12.03 -12.69
N GLY A 155 17.67 12.39 -11.67
CA GLY A 155 16.46 13.20 -11.82
C GLY A 155 15.21 12.43 -12.26
N ASP A 156 15.30 11.13 -12.56
CA ASP A 156 14.12 10.26 -12.68
C ASP A 156 13.50 10.01 -11.30
N HIS A 157 12.28 9.49 -11.30
CA HIS A 157 11.49 9.25 -10.08
C HIS A 157 11.15 7.79 -9.95
N ILE A 158 11.12 7.32 -8.71
CA ILE A 158 10.74 5.95 -8.39
C ILE A 158 9.54 5.99 -7.45
N LEU A 159 8.46 5.33 -7.85
CA LEU A 159 7.33 5.02 -6.97
C LEU A 159 7.42 3.56 -6.53
N PHE A 160 7.53 3.33 -5.23
CA PHE A 160 7.28 2.02 -4.63
C PHE A 160 5.93 2.04 -3.92
N ALA A 161 4.92 1.37 -4.48
CA ALA A 161 3.60 1.26 -3.87
C ALA A 161 3.35 -0.18 -3.42
N TYR A 162 2.99 -0.37 -2.15
CA TYR A 162 2.64 -1.66 -1.57
C TYR A 162 1.27 -1.59 -0.92
N ALA A 163 0.41 -2.55 -1.28
CA ALA A 163 -0.84 -2.84 -0.60
C ALA A 163 -0.83 -4.30 -0.13
N GLY A 164 -1.25 -4.55 1.10
CA GLY A 164 -1.25 -5.87 1.70
C GLY A 164 -1.19 -5.80 3.22
N HIS A 165 -0.87 -6.91 3.88
CA HIS A 165 -0.65 -6.90 5.33
C HIS A 165 0.69 -6.25 5.70
N GLY A 166 0.68 -5.55 6.83
CA GLY A 166 1.89 -5.23 7.60
C GLY A 166 1.91 -5.99 8.92
N SER A 167 3.07 -5.99 9.58
CA SER A 167 3.23 -6.50 10.93
C SER A 167 4.16 -5.61 11.75
N ARG A 168 4.16 -5.80 13.07
CA ARG A 168 5.05 -5.11 14.01
C ARG A 168 5.59 -6.02 15.08
N TYR A 169 6.90 -5.96 15.22
CA TYR A 169 7.69 -6.70 16.17
C TYR A 169 8.20 -5.75 17.24
N ASP A 170 7.95 -6.06 18.51
CA ASP A 170 8.50 -5.29 19.62
C ASP A 170 9.95 -5.72 19.89
N ALA A 171 10.92 -4.82 19.70
CA ALA A 171 12.32 -5.16 19.90
C ALA A 171 12.66 -5.52 21.36
N GLN A 172 11.82 -5.16 22.34
CA GLN A 172 11.98 -5.61 23.72
C GLN A 172 11.59 -7.08 23.92
N VAL A 173 10.64 -7.57 23.13
CA VAL A 173 10.14 -8.96 23.21
C VAL A 173 11.01 -9.90 22.36
N TYR A 174 11.54 -9.41 21.25
CA TYR A 174 12.28 -10.21 20.29
C TYR A 174 13.78 -9.90 20.27
N SER A 175 14.36 -9.46 21.41
CA SER A 175 15.79 -9.18 21.49
C SER A 175 16.63 -10.44 21.29
N PHE A 176 17.39 -10.47 20.21
CA PHE A 176 18.43 -11.46 19.99
C PHE A 176 19.68 -11.03 20.78
N GLU A 177 20.37 -11.99 21.42
CA GLU A 177 21.61 -11.79 22.20
C GLU A 177 22.49 -10.64 21.66
N ASP A 178 22.93 -9.73 22.54
CA ASP A 178 23.92 -8.63 22.47
C ASP A 178 24.10 -7.76 21.19
N ASP A 179 23.66 -8.21 20.01
CA ASP A 179 23.81 -7.55 18.71
C ASP A 179 22.60 -6.70 18.32
N ILE A 180 21.38 -7.09 18.71
CA ILE A 180 20.16 -6.33 18.41
C ILE A 180 19.79 -5.56 19.68
N GLY A 181 20.54 -4.48 19.89
CA GLY A 181 20.52 -3.69 21.11
C GLY A 181 19.11 -3.43 21.64
N HIS A 182 18.94 -3.70 22.94
CA HIS A 182 17.74 -3.56 23.80
C HIS A 182 17.08 -2.16 23.83
N ARG A 183 17.31 -1.31 22.83
CA ARG A 183 16.89 0.10 22.79
C ARG A 183 16.26 0.52 21.46
N ALA A 184 16.18 -0.37 20.48
CA ALA A 184 15.87 -0.01 19.09
C ALA A 184 14.37 -0.15 18.74
N GLY A 185 13.50 0.55 19.46
CA GLY A 185 12.09 0.80 19.07
C GLY A 185 11.26 -0.44 18.69
N SER A 186 10.15 -0.23 18.00
CA SER A 186 9.42 -1.29 17.31
C SER A 186 9.93 -1.45 15.88
N ILE A 187 9.92 -2.68 15.35
CA ILE A 187 10.25 -2.97 13.96
C ILE A 187 8.95 -3.21 13.19
N GLU A 188 8.76 -2.46 12.13
CA GLU A 188 7.63 -2.63 11.23
C GLU A 188 8.05 -3.49 10.03
N ALA A 189 7.13 -4.27 9.46
CA ALA A 189 7.46 -5.16 8.36
C ALA A 189 6.33 -5.31 7.34
N LEU A 190 6.70 -5.46 6.08
CA LEU A 190 5.82 -5.85 4.98
C LEU A 190 5.68 -7.38 4.97
N CYS A 191 4.44 -7.86 4.79
CA CYS A 191 4.11 -9.28 4.82
C CYS A 191 4.08 -9.87 3.39
N PRO A 192 5.04 -10.72 2.99
CA PRO A 192 4.93 -11.48 1.75
C PRO A 192 3.87 -12.59 1.87
N VAL A 193 3.30 -13.04 0.75
CA VAL A 193 2.24 -14.08 0.80
C VAL A 193 2.76 -15.44 1.27
N ASP A 194 4.07 -15.70 1.16
CA ASP A 194 4.71 -16.91 1.64
C ASP A 194 5.28 -16.80 3.05
N ARG A 195 4.98 -15.72 3.80
CA ARG A 195 5.41 -15.55 5.20
C ARG A 195 5.01 -16.74 6.06
N GLY A 196 5.92 -17.17 6.94
CA GLY A 196 5.71 -18.33 7.82
C GLY A 196 5.61 -19.69 7.11
N LEU A 197 5.49 -19.74 5.77
CA LEU A 197 5.43 -21.01 5.04
C LEU A 197 6.79 -21.72 5.05
N PRO A 198 6.81 -23.06 5.09
CA PRO A 198 8.04 -23.82 5.28
C PRO A 198 8.93 -23.80 4.02
N ARG A 199 9.78 -22.78 3.91
CA ARG A 199 11.06 -22.85 3.18
C ARG A 199 12.15 -23.25 4.16
N ARG A 200 12.21 -24.56 4.48
CA ARG A 200 13.12 -25.21 5.45
C ARG A 200 13.00 -24.77 6.93
N ARG A 201 12.65 -23.50 7.23
CA ARG A 201 12.45 -22.95 8.59
C ARG A 201 11.52 -21.71 8.62
N GLY A 202 10.46 -21.66 7.80
CA GLY A 202 9.54 -20.50 7.70
C GLY A 202 10.10 -19.32 6.89
N THR A 203 9.29 -18.62 6.09
CA THR A 203 9.74 -17.41 5.38
C THR A 203 9.59 -16.17 6.28
N PRO A 204 10.63 -15.35 6.49
CA PRO A 204 10.50 -14.12 7.26
C PRO A 204 9.72 -13.03 6.52
N ASP A 205 9.28 -12.02 7.26
CA ASP A 205 8.78 -10.78 6.67
C ASP A 205 9.93 -9.91 6.12
N ILE A 206 9.62 -8.73 5.58
CA ILE A 206 10.61 -7.75 5.10
C ILE A 206 10.52 -6.53 6.03
N SER A 207 11.56 -6.33 6.85
CA SER A 207 11.58 -5.22 7.82
C SER A 207 11.67 -3.84 7.15
N ASP A 208 11.18 -2.82 7.83
CA ASP A 208 11.37 -1.40 7.51
C ASP A 208 12.86 -1.05 7.28
N ARG A 209 13.77 -1.62 8.07
CA ARG A 209 15.22 -1.47 7.91
C ARG A 209 15.73 -2.07 6.61
N GLU A 210 15.24 -3.26 6.24
CA GLU A 210 15.60 -3.91 4.96
C GLU A 210 15.08 -3.08 3.78
N VAL A 211 13.82 -2.63 3.84
CA VAL A 211 13.26 -1.75 2.80
C VAL A 211 14.09 -0.47 2.68
N LEU A 212 14.29 0.25 3.78
CA LEU A 212 15.00 1.53 3.76
C LEU A 212 16.46 1.39 3.32
N LEU A 213 17.12 0.29 3.72
CA LEU A 213 18.44 -0.08 3.24
C LEU A 213 18.46 -0.17 1.72
N ILE A 214 17.56 -0.95 1.12
CA ILE A 214 17.53 -1.16 -0.33
C ILE A 214 17.16 0.14 -1.05
N LEU A 215 16.21 0.91 -0.53
CA LEU A 215 15.84 2.22 -1.07
C LEU A 215 17.02 3.21 -1.05
N SER A 216 17.85 3.18 0.01
CA SER A 216 19.07 3.99 0.06
C SER A 216 20.06 3.56 -1.01
N GLU A 217 20.23 2.27 -1.24
CA GLU A 217 21.10 1.79 -2.32
C GLU A 217 20.57 2.16 -3.71
N ILE A 218 19.24 2.12 -3.91
CA ILE A 218 18.59 2.59 -5.14
C ILE A 218 18.95 4.06 -5.36
N HIS A 219 18.67 4.93 -4.38
CA HIS A 219 18.98 6.36 -4.50
C HIS A 219 20.47 6.60 -4.72
N ASP A 220 21.35 5.90 -4.01
CA ASP A 220 22.80 6.08 -4.18
C ASP A 220 23.28 5.70 -5.59
N GLN A 221 22.67 4.69 -6.20
CA GLN A 221 23.00 4.21 -7.53
C GLN A 221 22.40 5.07 -8.65
N THR A 222 21.14 5.47 -8.53
CA THR A 222 20.38 6.11 -9.61
C THR A 222 20.30 7.61 -9.47
N LYS A 223 20.46 8.14 -8.25
CA LYS A 223 20.15 9.53 -7.87
C LYS A 223 18.68 9.91 -8.16
N ALA A 224 17.79 8.92 -8.22
CA ALA A 224 16.37 9.13 -8.40
C ALA A 224 15.70 9.48 -7.06
N ASP A 225 14.75 10.41 -7.08
CA ASP A 225 13.89 10.67 -5.94
C ASP A 225 12.89 9.53 -5.77
N ILE A 226 12.68 9.06 -4.54
CA ILE A 226 11.85 7.90 -4.25
C ILE A 226 10.65 8.32 -3.41
N THR A 227 9.46 7.97 -3.89
CA THR A 227 8.20 8.02 -3.15
C THR A 227 7.75 6.61 -2.81
N VAL A 228 7.40 6.40 -1.55
CA VAL A 228 6.86 5.14 -1.04
C VAL A 228 5.41 5.35 -0.64
N VAL A 229 4.52 4.49 -1.13
CA VAL A 229 3.10 4.46 -0.74
C VAL A 229 2.82 3.14 -0.06
N LEU A 230 2.41 3.19 1.21
CA LEU A 230 2.09 2.00 2.00
C LEU A 230 0.61 1.99 2.37
N ASP A 231 -0.15 1.08 1.76
CA ASP A 231 -1.53 0.77 2.14
C ASP A 231 -1.60 -0.53 2.94
N CYS A 232 -0.94 -0.49 4.11
CA CYS A 232 -0.87 -1.55 5.11
C CYS A 232 -0.84 -0.95 6.52
N CYS A 233 -1.00 -1.77 7.56
CA CYS A 233 -0.84 -1.33 8.95
C CYS A 233 0.22 -2.12 9.71
N HIS A 234 0.87 -1.44 10.65
CA HIS A 234 1.89 -1.98 11.52
C HIS A 234 1.49 -1.90 13.00
N SER A 235 0.21 -1.72 13.34
CA SER A 235 -0.17 -1.75 14.76
C SER A 235 0.10 -3.15 15.34
N GLY A 236 0.97 -3.22 16.36
CA GLY A 236 1.36 -4.48 16.99
C GLY A 236 0.14 -5.18 17.55
N GLY A 237 -0.11 -6.43 17.13
CA GLY A 237 -1.17 -7.27 17.67
C GLY A 237 -1.00 -7.64 19.15
N GLY A 238 -0.03 -7.05 19.86
CA GLY A 238 0.45 -7.45 21.18
C GLY A 238 -0.51 -7.29 22.36
N THR A 239 -1.77 -6.90 22.17
CA THR A 239 -2.79 -6.91 23.23
C THR A 239 -4.20 -7.35 22.79
N ARG A 240 -4.40 -7.88 21.58
CA ARG A 240 -5.75 -8.21 21.10
C ARG A 240 -5.83 -9.56 20.41
N GLU A 241 -5.58 -10.62 21.17
CA GLU A 241 -5.74 -12.02 20.77
C GLU A 241 -7.19 -12.49 20.52
N LEU A 242 -8.20 -11.61 20.37
CA LEU A 242 -9.57 -12.11 20.19
C LEU A 242 -10.47 -11.45 19.13
N ASN A 243 -10.08 -10.40 18.40
CA ASN A 243 -10.93 -9.83 17.33
C ASN A 243 -10.13 -8.88 16.40
N VAL A 244 -9.18 -9.39 15.61
CA VAL A 244 -8.66 -8.62 14.47
C VAL A 244 -9.63 -8.85 13.32
N ASP A 245 -10.39 -7.82 12.95
CA ASP A 245 -11.36 -7.88 11.86
C ASP A 245 -10.64 -8.24 10.55
N SER A 246 -11.22 -9.19 9.81
CA SER A 246 -10.67 -9.74 8.56
C SER A 246 -10.42 -8.70 7.47
N HIS A 247 -10.99 -7.50 7.59
CA HIS A 247 -10.80 -6.39 6.66
C HIS A 247 -9.62 -5.47 7.04
N SER A 248 -8.96 -5.72 8.17
CA SER A 248 -7.77 -4.95 8.56
C SER A 248 -6.52 -5.48 7.85
N ARG A 249 -5.67 -4.55 7.42
CA ARG A 249 -4.43 -4.86 6.69
C ARG A 249 -3.23 -5.07 7.62
N THR A 250 -3.46 -5.81 8.70
CA THR A 250 -2.43 -6.18 9.69
C THR A 250 -2.45 -7.68 9.95
N LEU A 251 -1.29 -8.22 10.31
CA LEU A 251 -1.17 -9.57 10.84
C LEU A 251 -0.28 -9.56 12.09
N ALA A 252 -0.54 -10.52 12.98
CA ALA A 252 0.31 -10.75 14.13
C ALA A 252 1.78 -10.99 13.71
N PRO A 253 2.75 -10.62 14.57
CA PRO A 253 4.14 -10.95 14.34
C PRO A 253 4.33 -12.47 14.24
N LEU A 254 5.29 -12.90 13.43
CA LEU A 254 5.75 -14.29 13.46
C LEU A 254 6.26 -14.60 14.87
N ILE A 255 5.94 -15.79 15.39
CA ILE A 255 6.26 -16.18 16.77
C ILE A 255 7.55 -17.01 16.88
N ASP A 256 8.04 -17.55 15.77
CA ASP A 256 9.27 -18.36 15.75
C ASP A 256 10.50 -17.43 15.79
N PRO A 257 11.28 -17.43 16.89
CA PRO A 257 12.43 -16.55 17.04
C PRO A 257 13.48 -16.75 15.94
N GLU A 258 13.64 -17.95 15.40
CA GLU A 258 14.60 -18.22 14.33
C GLU A 258 14.16 -17.55 13.01
N VAL A 259 12.85 -17.53 12.73
CA VAL A 259 12.31 -16.81 11.57
C VAL A 259 12.52 -15.32 11.73
N ILE A 260 12.23 -14.77 12.91
CA ILE A 260 12.41 -13.35 13.19
C ILE A 260 13.90 -12.96 13.11
N LYS A 261 14.82 -13.81 13.60
CA LYS A 261 16.27 -13.60 13.47
C LYS A 261 16.68 -13.54 12.00
N ARG A 262 16.16 -14.48 11.19
CA ARG A 262 16.43 -14.56 9.76
C ARG A 262 15.95 -13.34 8.98
N MET A 263 14.92 -12.63 9.43
CA MET A 263 14.51 -11.35 8.82
C MET A 263 15.68 -10.37 8.71
N PHE A 264 16.52 -10.28 9.75
CA PHE A 264 17.69 -9.40 9.73
C PHE A 264 18.92 -10.04 9.11
N VAL A 265 19.17 -11.33 9.38
CA VAL A 265 20.34 -12.04 8.83
C VAL A 265 20.26 -12.12 7.29
N GLU A 266 19.10 -12.47 6.74
CA GLU A 266 18.92 -12.57 5.28
C GLU A 266 19.07 -11.22 4.59
N ALA A 267 18.64 -10.13 5.22
CA ALA A 267 18.81 -8.78 4.70
C ALA A 267 20.29 -8.35 4.69
N ASP A 268 21.02 -8.61 5.78
CA ASP A 268 22.43 -8.23 5.93
C ASP A 268 23.39 -9.05 5.05
N GLU A 269 23.08 -10.34 4.89
CA GLU A 269 23.86 -11.30 4.11
C GLU A 269 23.36 -11.43 2.67
N HIS A 270 22.37 -10.62 2.25
CA HIS A 270 21.84 -10.68 0.90
C HIS A 270 22.96 -10.45 -0.13
N PRO A 271 23.14 -11.32 -1.13
CA PRO A 271 24.30 -11.25 -2.04
C PRO A 271 24.34 -9.99 -2.91
N ARG A 272 23.20 -9.34 -3.10
CA ARG A 272 23.12 -8.05 -3.81
C ARG A 272 23.43 -6.86 -2.90
N ARG A 273 23.36 -6.95 -1.58
CA ARG A 273 23.59 -5.82 -0.66
C ARG A 273 25.00 -5.26 -0.82
N ARG A 274 25.15 -3.94 -0.77
CA ARG A 274 26.47 -3.29 -0.83
C ARG A 274 27.14 -3.34 0.55
N PRO A 275 28.43 -3.69 0.63
CA PRO A 275 29.16 -3.70 1.90
C PRO A 275 29.24 -2.32 2.58
N SER A 276 29.18 -1.23 1.81
CA SER A 276 29.24 0.14 2.32
C SER A 276 27.94 0.61 2.97
N THR A 277 26.81 -0.01 2.67
CA THR A 277 25.52 0.35 3.26
C THR A 277 25.50 -0.09 4.72
N ILE A 278 24.82 0.68 5.59
CA ILE A 278 24.69 0.29 7.00
C ILE A 278 24.06 -1.10 7.13
N SER A 279 24.47 -1.86 8.15
CA SER A 279 23.84 -3.15 8.50
C SER A 279 22.44 -2.92 9.08
N VAL A 280 21.46 -3.75 8.73
CA VAL A 280 20.11 -3.71 9.35
C VAL A 280 20.13 -4.07 10.84
N ARG A 281 21.21 -4.71 11.29
CA ARG A 281 21.47 -5.07 12.70
C ARG A 281 22.23 -3.98 13.46
N SER A 282 22.66 -2.90 12.82
CA SER A 282 23.42 -1.84 13.47
C SER A 282 22.65 -1.20 14.64
N GLN A 283 23.36 -0.88 15.72
CA GLN A 283 22.76 -0.14 16.85
C GLN A 283 22.41 1.31 16.49
N ALA A 284 22.97 1.85 15.40
CA ALA A 284 22.68 3.22 14.97
C ALA A 284 21.20 3.43 14.61
N TRP A 285 20.47 2.37 14.24
CA TRP A 285 19.03 2.42 14.01
C TRP A 285 18.24 2.89 15.25
N ALA A 286 18.80 2.75 16.46
CA ALA A 286 18.18 3.23 17.69
C ALA A 286 18.42 4.72 17.98
N SER A 287 19.42 5.36 17.37
CA SER A 287 19.88 6.69 17.77
C SER A 287 19.31 7.84 16.93
N ALA A 288 18.41 7.57 15.97
CA ALA A 288 17.86 8.56 15.02
C ALA A 288 18.91 9.33 14.19
N THR A 289 20.21 9.00 14.34
CA THR A 289 21.37 9.60 13.68
C THR A 289 21.91 8.74 12.53
N VAL A 290 21.12 7.77 12.03
CA VAL A 290 21.52 7.00 10.86
C VAL A 290 21.57 7.95 9.67
N ASP A 291 22.76 8.07 9.08
CA ASP A 291 22.95 8.73 7.79
C ASP A 291 22.50 7.76 6.68
N ILE A 292 21.20 7.79 6.38
CA ILE A 292 20.54 6.98 5.37
C ILE A 292 19.57 7.84 4.59
N TYR A 293 19.41 7.54 3.31
CA TYR A 293 18.43 8.20 2.46
C TYR A 293 17.02 8.07 3.06
N ARG A 294 16.26 9.17 3.08
CA ARG A 294 14.88 9.21 3.56
C ARG A 294 13.94 9.48 2.38
N PRO A 295 13.22 8.46 1.87
CA PRO A 295 12.24 8.68 0.82
C PRO A 295 11.06 9.50 1.34
N VAL A 296 10.27 10.05 0.43
CA VAL A 296 8.92 10.51 0.76
C VAL A 296 8.06 9.29 1.07
N LEU A 297 7.39 9.28 2.21
CA LEU A 297 6.47 8.21 2.61
C LEU A 297 5.05 8.76 2.69
N LEU A 298 4.11 8.06 2.05
CA LEU A 298 2.67 8.25 2.20
C LEU A 298 2.10 6.95 2.77
N ALA A 299 1.71 6.95 4.03
CA ALA A 299 1.23 5.75 4.71
C ALA A 299 -0.25 5.88 5.10
N ALA A 300 -0.96 4.76 4.98
CA ALA A 300 -2.39 4.67 5.18
C ALA A 300 -2.87 5.00 6.60
N CYS A 301 -2.03 4.80 7.61
CA CYS A 301 -2.39 5.02 9.01
C CYS A 301 -1.17 5.42 9.86
N GLN A 302 -1.44 5.94 11.06
CA GLN A 302 -0.43 6.17 12.10
C GLN A 302 0.07 4.85 12.71
N ASP A 303 1.20 4.89 13.43
CA ASP A 303 1.87 3.71 14.05
C ASP A 303 0.98 2.83 14.93
N THR A 304 -0.08 3.42 15.51
CA THR A 304 -1.00 2.74 16.45
C THR A 304 -2.38 2.43 15.84
N GLU A 305 -2.58 2.78 14.57
CA GLU A 305 -3.85 2.67 13.86
C GLU A 305 -3.84 1.53 12.83
N LEU A 306 -5.04 1.18 12.35
CA LEU A 306 -5.25 0.16 11.33
C LEU A 306 -5.65 0.82 10.00
N ALA A 307 -5.05 0.33 8.92
CA ALA A 307 -5.52 0.45 7.55
C ALA A 307 -6.57 -0.64 7.22
N TRP A 308 -7.56 -0.26 6.42
CA TRP A 308 -8.74 -1.08 6.14
C TRP A 308 -9.02 -1.22 4.65
N GLU A 309 -9.60 -2.36 4.26
CA GLU A 309 -10.24 -2.52 2.95
C GLU A 309 -11.77 -2.49 3.05
N GLU A 310 -12.40 -1.76 2.14
CA GLU A 310 -13.85 -1.75 1.95
C GLU A 310 -14.16 -1.93 0.46
N LYS A 311 -15.18 -2.74 0.13
CA LYS A 311 -15.61 -2.99 -1.26
C LYS A 311 -14.46 -3.37 -2.20
N GLN A 312 -13.50 -4.17 -1.72
CA GLN A 312 -12.35 -4.65 -2.49
C GLN A 312 -11.35 -3.55 -2.89
N SER A 313 -11.19 -2.50 -2.08
CA SER A 313 -10.09 -1.54 -2.21
C SER A 313 -9.70 -1.00 -0.82
N GLY A 314 -8.45 -0.58 -0.68
CA GLY A 314 -7.96 0.11 0.51
C GLY A 314 -8.57 1.51 0.60
N LEU A 315 -9.02 1.90 1.80
CA LEU A 315 -9.60 3.23 2.02
C LEU A 315 -8.60 4.34 1.65
N PHE A 316 -7.31 4.10 1.89
CA PHE A 316 -6.25 5.07 1.63
C PHE A 316 -5.96 5.22 0.14
N THR A 317 -5.65 4.12 -0.57
CA THR A 317 -5.40 4.15 -2.02
C THR A 317 -6.60 4.76 -2.76
N SER A 318 -7.82 4.36 -2.38
CA SER A 318 -9.05 4.95 -2.90
C SER A 318 -9.08 6.48 -2.77
N ALA A 319 -8.83 6.99 -1.56
CA ALA A 319 -8.93 8.42 -1.29
C ALA A 319 -7.83 9.22 -1.99
N VAL A 320 -6.58 8.72 -1.96
CA VAL A 320 -5.43 9.37 -2.60
C VAL A 320 -5.64 9.50 -4.10
N LEU A 321 -5.96 8.40 -4.80
CA LEU A 321 -6.15 8.43 -6.25
C LEU A 321 -7.35 9.29 -6.66
N ARG A 322 -8.38 9.39 -5.82
CA ARG A 322 -9.51 10.30 -6.09
C ARG A 322 -9.09 11.77 -6.06
N ILE A 323 -8.28 12.17 -5.09
CA ILE A 323 -7.82 13.56 -4.99
C ILE A 323 -6.86 13.88 -6.13
N LEU A 324 -5.90 12.99 -6.38
CA LEU A 324 -4.92 13.16 -7.46
C LEU A 324 -5.57 13.33 -8.84
N ARG A 325 -6.71 12.65 -9.09
CA ARG A 325 -7.47 12.78 -10.34
C ARG A 325 -8.46 13.95 -10.37
N SER A 326 -8.51 14.78 -9.34
CA SER A 326 -9.45 15.90 -9.24
C SER A 326 -8.77 17.26 -9.34
N GLU A 327 -9.54 18.34 -9.53
CA GLU A 327 -8.99 19.71 -9.52
C GLU A 327 -8.25 20.02 -8.21
N MET A 328 -8.69 19.42 -7.10
CA MET A 328 -8.00 19.56 -5.82
C MET A 328 -6.59 19.00 -5.84
N GLY A 329 -6.28 17.99 -6.66
CA GLY A 329 -4.96 17.37 -6.73
C GLY A 329 -3.91 18.24 -7.40
N LYS A 330 -4.32 19.25 -8.18
CA LYS A 330 -3.39 20.08 -8.95
C LYS A 330 -2.50 20.90 -8.02
N GLY A 331 -1.19 20.63 -8.10
CA GLY A 331 -0.17 21.37 -7.37
C GLY A 331 -0.15 21.14 -5.85
N LEU A 332 -0.87 20.13 -5.34
CA LEU A 332 -0.74 19.76 -3.93
C LEU A 332 0.65 19.24 -3.65
N THR A 333 1.21 19.63 -2.51
CA THR A 333 2.35 18.95 -1.91
C THR A 333 1.87 17.65 -1.23
N CYS A 334 2.79 16.79 -0.81
CA CYS A 334 2.48 15.55 -0.13
C CYS A 334 1.73 15.79 1.19
N SER A 335 2.11 16.81 1.96
CA SER A 335 1.39 17.23 3.15
C SER A 335 -0.03 17.71 2.80
N GLY A 336 -0.16 18.56 1.78
CA GLY A 336 -1.44 19.04 1.27
C GLY A 336 -2.34 17.91 0.76
N LEU A 337 -1.76 16.87 0.14
CA LEU A 337 -2.49 15.66 -0.25
C LEU A 337 -3.02 14.92 0.98
N ILE A 338 -2.22 14.69 2.01
CA ILE A 338 -2.66 14.00 3.23
C ILE A 338 -3.72 14.82 3.99
N GLU A 339 -3.58 16.14 4.07
CA GLU A 339 -4.62 17.02 4.61
C GLU A 339 -5.91 16.97 3.79
N ALA A 340 -5.76 16.99 2.46
CA ALA A 340 -6.86 16.88 1.53
C ALA A 340 -7.55 15.52 1.64
N VAL A 341 -6.84 14.42 1.93
CA VAL A 341 -7.45 13.12 2.29
C VAL A 341 -8.20 13.27 3.62
N GLY A 342 -7.49 13.73 4.66
CA GLY A 342 -8.01 13.85 6.02
C GLY A 342 -8.32 12.50 6.66
N PRO A 343 -8.98 12.49 7.83
CA PRO A 343 -9.37 11.25 8.49
C PRO A 343 -10.35 10.44 7.63
N LEU A 344 -10.07 9.15 7.51
CA LEU A 344 -10.91 8.18 6.83
C LEU A 344 -11.83 7.48 7.83
N ARG A 345 -12.71 6.62 7.29
CA ARG A 345 -13.58 5.77 8.11
C ARG A 345 -12.76 4.88 9.05
N ARG A 346 -13.43 4.36 10.07
CA ARG A 346 -12.83 3.51 11.11
C ARG A 346 -11.63 4.18 11.80
N SER A 347 -11.63 5.52 11.84
CA SER A 347 -10.60 6.36 12.47
C SER A 347 -9.20 6.18 11.87
N GLN A 348 -9.10 5.71 10.62
CA GLN A 348 -7.83 5.61 9.91
C GLN A 348 -7.32 7.01 9.54
N LYS A 349 -6.14 7.41 10.02
CA LYS A 349 -5.54 8.71 9.71
C LYS A 349 -4.27 8.53 8.88
N PRO A 350 -4.33 8.83 7.58
CA PRO A 350 -3.14 8.84 6.75
C PRO A 350 -2.07 9.79 7.27
N ARG A 351 -0.81 9.48 6.95
CA ARG A 351 0.36 10.26 7.34
C ARG A 351 1.33 10.43 6.19
N PHE A 352 2.15 11.46 6.31
CA PHE A 352 3.26 11.73 5.42
C PHE A 352 4.54 11.93 6.23
N ASP A 353 5.66 11.43 5.71
CA ASP A 353 7.00 11.71 6.22
C ASP A 353 7.96 12.02 5.05
N GLY A 354 8.97 12.85 5.30
CA GLY A 354 10.00 13.21 4.31
C GLY A 354 9.89 14.64 3.80
N ALA A 355 10.42 14.90 2.61
CA ALA A 355 10.44 16.22 2.00
C ALA A 355 9.08 16.57 1.38
N ASP A 356 8.51 17.72 1.75
CA ASP A 356 7.20 18.12 1.27
C ASP A 356 7.29 18.63 -0.19
N THR A 357 7.01 17.72 -1.12
CA THR A 357 7.13 17.90 -2.57
C THR A 357 5.77 17.64 -3.22
N ILE A 358 5.57 18.09 -4.46
CA ILE A 358 4.40 17.67 -5.23
C ILE A 358 4.53 16.16 -5.48
N PRO A 359 3.51 15.33 -5.17
CA PRO A 359 3.57 13.90 -5.39
C PRO A 359 4.02 13.60 -6.81
N PHE A 360 5.07 12.79 -6.94
CA PHE A 360 5.62 12.44 -8.23
C PHE A 360 6.07 13.67 -9.03
N GLN A 361 6.70 14.67 -8.41
CA GLN A 361 7.52 15.67 -9.11
C GLN A 361 8.76 16.01 -8.24
N PRO A 362 9.93 16.29 -8.86
CA PRO A 362 11.11 16.64 -8.11
C PRO A 362 10.96 18.06 -7.57
N ARG A 363 11.89 18.45 -6.71
CA ARG A 363 12.08 19.83 -6.24
C ARG A 363 12.16 20.85 -7.38
N ASN A 364 11.01 21.30 -7.84
CA ASN A 364 10.77 22.70 -8.12
C ASN A 364 9.79 23.15 -7.06
N THR A 365 10.34 23.79 -6.02
CA THR A 365 9.63 24.78 -5.23
C THR A 365 8.57 25.45 -6.09
N VAL A 366 7.32 25.41 -5.63
CA VAL A 366 6.21 26.25 -6.10
C VAL A 366 6.79 27.54 -6.65
N ILE A 367 6.83 27.67 -7.98
CA ILE A 367 7.13 28.96 -8.59
C ILE A 367 5.88 29.77 -8.31
N ASP A 368 5.96 30.66 -7.33
CA ASP A 368 4.99 31.73 -7.08
C ASP A 368 4.86 32.56 -8.37
N GLY A 369 4.02 32.09 -9.28
CA GLY A 369 3.63 32.77 -10.50
C GLY A 369 2.38 33.59 -10.28
N ALA A 370 2.42 34.59 -9.38
CA ALA A 370 1.35 35.59 -9.29
C ALA A 370 1.77 36.87 -8.55
N ARG A 371 2.65 37.69 -9.14
CA ARG A 371 2.46 39.16 -9.12
C ARG A 371 2.80 39.73 -10.49
N SER A 372 1.80 39.65 -11.36
CA SER A 372 1.73 40.41 -12.59
C SER A 372 1.84 41.91 -12.32
N ASN A 373 2.72 42.54 -13.09
CA ASN A 373 2.82 43.97 -13.34
C ASN A 373 1.50 44.74 -13.21
N THR A 374 1.48 45.74 -12.31
CA THR A 374 0.68 46.94 -12.50
C THR A 374 1.62 48.12 -12.65
N SER A 375 1.73 48.60 -13.89
CA SER A 375 2.30 49.87 -14.27
C SER A 375 1.41 51.04 -13.80
N SER A 376 1.96 51.95 -12.99
CA SER A 376 1.64 53.39 -12.89
C SER A 376 2.34 53.89 -11.62
N SER A 377 3.05 55.01 -11.53
CA SER A 377 3.33 56.11 -12.42
C SER A 377 4.43 56.93 -11.72
N SER A 378 5.32 57.49 -12.51
CA SER A 378 6.33 58.50 -12.20
C SER A 378 5.86 59.63 -11.26
N ILE A 379 6.64 59.95 -10.24
CA ILE A 379 6.88 61.33 -9.75
C ILE A 379 8.37 61.42 -9.29
N PRO A 380 9.15 62.44 -9.73
CA PRO A 380 10.55 62.57 -9.37
C PRO A 380 10.76 63.32 -8.05
N SER A 381 11.96 63.11 -7.50
CA SER A 381 12.57 63.76 -6.34
C SER A 381 12.47 65.29 -6.34
N CYS A 382 12.01 65.85 -5.23
CA CYS A 382 12.62 66.97 -4.51
C CYS A 382 12.13 66.97 -3.06
#